data_AF-A0A2X3DC01-F1
#
_entry.id   AF-A0A2X3DC01-F1
#
_cell.length_a   1.000
_cell.length_b   1.000
_cell.length_c   1.000
_cell.angle_alpha   90.00
_cell.angle_beta   90.00
_cell.angle_gamma   90.00
#
_symmetry.space_group_name_H-M   'P 1'
#
loop_
_entity.id
_entity.type
_entity.pdbx_description
1 polymer ?
#
loop_
_entity_poly.entity_id
_entity_poly.type
_entity_poly.pdbx_seq_one_letter_code
_entity_poly.pdbx_strand_id
1 'polypeptide(L)'
;MVDEAENLPYRALETLRRIHDKSGIGLVLAGMPRLIINLKGKRGEYQQLYSRVGFALCIGDSLPQSDITDIAVSMLPGAGSQDVSEALFKASHGNARRLFKLVRGVSRHSEISGNAVSAGAVRKFAEMLIN
;
A
#
# COMPACT_ATOMS: atom_id res chain seq x y z
N MET A 1 12.98 -2.27 -9.74
CA MET A 1 11.63 -1.72 -9.51
C MET A 1 11.75 -0.21 -9.37
N VAL A 2 10.81 0.54 -9.94
CA VAL A 2 10.75 2.00 -9.84
C VAL A 2 9.49 2.35 -9.08
N ASP A 3 9.64 2.98 -7.92
CA ASP A 3 8.53 3.50 -7.11
C ASP A 3 8.20 4.93 -7.52
N GLU A 4 6.97 5.38 -7.25
CA GLU A 4 6.44 6.69 -7.64
C GLU A 4 6.58 6.99 -9.15
N ALA A 5 6.49 5.96 -10.00
CA ALA A 5 6.75 6.08 -11.43
C ALA A 5 5.78 7.04 -12.14
N GLU A 6 4.63 7.36 -11.54
CA GLU A 6 3.71 8.36 -12.06
C GLU A 6 4.28 9.79 -12.07
N ASN A 7 5.33 10.05 -11.29
CA ASN A 7 6.02 11.34 -11.27
C ASN A 7 7.07 11.44 -12.38
N LEU A 8 7.38 10.34 -13.07
CA LEU A 8 8.38 10.35 -14.12
C LEU A 8 7.87 11.06 -15.38
N PRO A 9 8.68 11.95 -15.96
CA PRO A 9 8.38 12.52 -17.26
C PRO A 9 8.47 11.43 -18.33
N TYR A 10 7.77 11.65 -19.45
CA TYR A 10 7.76 10.72 -20.58
C TYR A 10 9.17 10.27 -21.03
N ARG A 11 10.13 11.20 -21.08
CA ARG A 11 11.53 10.87 -21.46
C ARG A 11 12.18 9.85 -20.52
N ALA A 12 11.87 9.90 -19.22
CA ALA A 12 12.40 8.94 -18.26
C ALA A 12 11.74 7.56 -18.46
N LEU A 13 10.42 7.52 -18.67
CA LEU A 13 9.70 6.28 -18.98
C LEU A 13 10.23 5.62 -20.28
N GLU A 14 10.47 6.40 -21.32
CA GLU A 14 11.08 5.92 -22.56
C GLU A 14 12.51 5.39 -22.36
N THR A 15 13.28 6.03 -21.48
CA THR A 15 14.62 5.56 -21.14
C THR A 15 14.56 4.22 -20.42
N LEU A 16 13.64 4.06 -19.45
CA LEU A 16 13.41 2.80 -18.75
C LEU A 16 12.97 1.69 -19.71
N ARG A 17 12.08 2.01 -20.66
CA ARG A 17 11.69 1.07 -21.73
C ARG A 17 12.90 0.63 -22.57
N ARG A 18 13.78 1.56 -22.96
CA ARG A 18 15.01 1.21 -23.70
C ARG A 18 15.96 0.33 -22.89
N ILE A 19 16.07 0.55 -21.58
CA ILE A 19 16.86 -0.30 -20.69
C ILE A 19 16.28 -1.71 -20.69
N HIS A 20 14.97 -1.85 -20.46
CA HIS A 20 14.26 -3.13 -20.55
C HIS A 20 14.54 -3.84 -21.88
N ASP A 21 14.36 -3.15 -23.01
CA ASP A 21 14.52 -3.74 -24.34
C ASP A 21 15.96 -4.18 -24.66
N LYS A 22 16.96 -3.43 -24.18
CA LYS A 22 18.38 -3.74 -24.43
C LYS A 22 18.95 -4.80 -23.49
N SER A 23 18.50 -4.80 -22.24
CA SER A 23 19.04 -5.68 -21.20
C SER A 23 18.25 -6.98 -21.04
N GLY A 24 16.99 -7.02 -21.50
CA GLY A 24 16.10 -8.16 -21.31
C GLY A 24 15.65 -8.37 -19.86
N ILE A 25 15.91 -7.42 -18.96
CA ILE A 25 15.53 -7.53 -17.55
C ILE A 25 14.05 -7.19 -17.35
N GLY A 26 13.40 -7.84 -16.38
CA GLY A 26 12.05 -7.46 -15.95
C GLY A 26 12.02 -6.07 -15.31
N LEU A 27 11.06 -5.24 -15.70
CA LEU A 27 10.85 -3.90 -15.17
C LEU A 27 9.48 -3.79 -14.50
N VAL A 28 9.47 -3.42 -13.22
CA VAL A 28 8.26 -3.12 -12.44
C VAL A 28 8.19 -1.62 -12.22
N LEU A 29 7.09 -1.00 -12.67
CA LEU A 29 6.73 0.38 -12.39
C LEU A 29 5.59 0.37 -11.36
N ALA A 30 5.88 0.88 -10.17
CA ALA A 30 4.93 1.02 -9.08
C ALA A 30 4.55 2.49 -8.92
N GLY A 31 3.29 2.74 -8.56
CA GLY A 31 2.79 4.10 -8.48
C GLY A 31 1.28 4.20 -8.37
N MET A 32 0.80 5.44 -8.34
CA MET A 32 -0.62 5.76 -8.29
C MET A 32 -1.35 5.35 -9.59
N PRO A 33 -2.69 5.18 -9.57
CA PRO A 33 -3.47 4.75 -10.75
C PRO A 33 -3.24 5.58 -12.02
N ARG A 34 -2.91 6.88 -11.87
CA ARG A 34 -2.58 7.77 -12.99
C ARG A 34 -1.34 7.34 -13.79
N LEU A 35 -0.48 6.48 -13.24
CA LEU A 35 0.64 5.87 -13.97
C LEU A 35 0.17 5.20 -15.25
N ILE A 36 -0.94 4.46 -15.21
CA ILE A 36 -1.50 3.79 -16.40
C ILE A 36 -1.88 4.81 -17.48
N ILE A 37 -2.42 5.97 -17.06
CA ILE A 37 -2.75 7.08 -17.97
C ILE A 37 -1.47 7.67 -18.57
N ASN A 38 -0.43 7.88 -17.76
CA ASN A 38 0.86 8.38 -18.22
C ASN A 38 1.54 7.42 -19.22
N LEU A 39 1.36 6.11 -19.06
CA LEU A 39 1.91 5.09 -19.97
C LEU A 39 1.14 5.02 -21.30
N LYS A 40 -0.19 5.23 -21.30
CA LYS A 40 -1.02 5.26 -22.51
C LYS A 40 -0.94 6.61 -23.24
N GLY A 41 -0.69 7.69 -22.51
CA GLY A 41 -0.87 9.06 -22.98
C GLY A 41 -2.35 9.46 -23.00
N LYS A 42 -2.63 10.77 -22.99
CA LYS A 42 -4.01 11.31 -22.94
C LYS A 42 -4.90 10.86 -24.11
N ARG A 43 -4.31 10.50 -25.25
CA ARG A 43 -4.98 10.08 -26.48
C ARG A 43 -4.39 8.81 -27.13
N GLY A 44 -3.63 8.00 -26.38
CA GLY A 44 -2.94 6.83 -26.95
C GLY A 44 -1.62 7.14 -27.65
N GLU A 45 -1.09 8.35 -27.47
CA GLU A 45 0.11 8.87 -28.13
C GLU A 45 1.39 8.07 -27.77
N TYR A 46 1.35 7.26 -26.72
CA TYR A 46 2.49 6.48 -26.22
C TYR A 46 2.31 4.97 -26.43
N GLN A 47 1.68 4.58 -27.54
CA GLN A 47 1.46 3.17 -27.90
C GLN A 47 2.75 2.34 -27.94
N GLN A 48 3.88 2.95 -28.31
CA GLN A 48 5.20 2.30 -28.30
C GLN A 48 5.63 1.87 -26.88
N LEU A 49 5.31 2.68 -25.86
CA LEU A 49 5.66 2.39 -24.49
C LEU A 49 4.66 1.44 -23.85
N TYR A 50 3.36 1.71 -24.04
CA TYR A 50 2.30 0.86 -23.53
C TYR A 50 2.34 -0.56 -24.09
N SER A 51 2.74 -0.75 -25.36
CA SER A 51 2.87 -2.10 -25.95
C SER A 51 3.89 -3.00 -25.28
N ARG A 52 4.85 -2.44 -24.52
CA ARG A 52 5.84 -3.20 -23.74
C ARG A 52 5.36 -3.52 -22.32
N VAL A 53 4.20 -3.02 -21.91
CA VAL A 53 3.58 -3.34 -20.62
C VAL A 53 2.78 -4.62 -20.77
N GLY A 54 3.31 -5.73 -20.24
CA GLY A 54 2.63 -7.04 -20.30
C GLY A 54 1.48 -7.18 -19.31
N PHE A 55 1.60 -6.57 -18.13
CA PHE A 55 0.62 -6.70 -17.05
C PHE A 55 0.41 -5.37 -16.32
N ALA A 56 -0.84 -5.10 -15.97
CA ALA A 56 -1.21 -4.02 -15.06
C ALA A 56 -1.98 -4.62 -13.88
N LEU A 57 -1.39 -4.53 -12.69
CA LEU A 57 -1.98 -5.05 -11.45
C LEU A 57 -2.50 -3.88 -10.63
N CYS A 58 -3.82 -3.74 -10.55
CA CYS A 58 -4.48 -2.75 -9.71
C CYS A 58 -4.80 -3.38 -8.35
N ILE A 59 -4.17 -2.88 -7.28
CA ILE A 59 -4.36 -3.39 -5.92
C ILE A 59 -5.65 -2.82 -5.27
N GLY A 60 -6.21 -1.75 -5.85
CA GLY A 60 -7.41 -1.07 -5.34
C GLY A 60 -7.09 -0.07 -4.24
N ASP A 61 -8.15 0.53 -3.69
CA ASP A 61 -8.03 1.60 -2.68
C ASP A 61 -8.10 1.11 -1.23
N SER A 62 -8.41 -0.18 -1.04
CA SER A 62 -8.62 -0.80 0.27
C SER A 62 -8.26 -2.28 0.24
N LEU A 63 -7.52 -2.72 1.26
CA LEU A 63 -7.23 -4.13 1.47
C LEU A 63 -8.43 -4.87 2.09
N PRO A 64 -8.62 -6.16 1.77
CA PRO A 64 -9.65 -6.96 2.40
C PRO A 64 -9.34 -7.17 3.90
N GLN A 65 -10.39 -7.43 4.68
CA GLN A 65 -10.27 -7.59 6.13
C GLN A 65 -9.37 -8.76 6.54
N SER A 66 -9.33 -9.84 5.75
CA SER A 66 -8.41 -10.97 5.96
C SER A 66 -6.97 -10.50 5.98
N ASP A 67 -6.56 -9.75 4.96
CA ASP A 67 -5.17 -9.31 4.80
C ASP A 67 -4.80 -8.32 5.91
N ILE A 68 -5.71 -7.42 6.27
CA ILE A 68 -5.52 -6.52 7.41
C ILE A 68 -5.33 -7.29 8.72
N THR A 69 -6.09 -8.37 8.93
CA THR A 69 -5.97 -9.24 10.10
C THR A 69 -4.62 -9.94 10.11
N ASP A 70 -4.24 -10.57 9.01
CA ASP A 70 -2.99 -11.32 8.90
C ASP A 70 -1.77 -10.40 9.09
N ILE A 71 -1.80 -9.20 8.48
CA ILE A 71 -0.77 -8.19 8.68
C ILE A 71 -0.73 -7.74 10.15
N ALA A 72 -1.88 -7.46 10.76
CA ALA A 72 -1.94 -7.03 12.16
C ALA A 72 -1.38 -8.09 13.12
N VAL A 73 -1.76 -9.36 12.94
CA VAL A 73 -1.28 -10.48 13.77
C VAL A 73 0.23 -10.68 13.60
N SER A 74 0.75 -10.55 12.38
CA SER A 74 2.20 -10.66 12.14
C SER A 74 3.02 -9.58 12.86
N MET A 75 2.42 -8.39 13.06
CA MET A 75 3.07 -7.25 13.71
C MET A 75 2.83 -7.19 15.22
N LEU A 76 1.70 -7.71 15.69
CA LEU A 76 1.25 -7.65 17.06
C LEU A 76 0.55 -8.96 17.40
N PRO A 77 1.23 -9.92 18.06
CA PRO A 77 0.65 -11.23 18.35
C PRO A 77 -0.68 -11.15 19.12
N GLY A 78 -0.88 -10.11 19.93
CA GLY A 78 -2.13 -9.84 20.65
C GLY A 78 -3.29 -9.34 19.79
N ALA A 79 -3.10 -9.12 18.49
CA ALA A 79 -4.13 -8.66 17.55
C ALA A 79 -5.00 -9.80 16.97
N GLY A 80 -4.74 -11.05 17.35
CA GLY A 80 -5.49 -12.21 16.86
C GLY A 80 -6.90 -12.37 17.42
N SER A 81 -7.31 -11.55 18.40
CA SER A 81 -8.70 -11.56 18.87
C SER A 81 -9.62 -10.87 17.85
N GLN A 82 -10.79 -11.47 17.63
CA GLN A 82 -11.78 -10.99 16.67
C GLN A 82 -12.11 -9.50 16.89
N ASP A 83 -12.33 -9.12 18.15
CA ASP A 83 -12.69 -7.77 18.56
C ASP A 83 -11.62 -6.73 18.20
N VAL A 84 -10.34 -7.09 18.33
CA VAL A 84 -9.20 -6.23 18.02
C VAL A 84 -9.00 -6.14 16.51
N SER A 85 -9.08 -7.26 15.80
CA SER A 85 -9.01 -7.29 14.34
C SER A 85 -10.11 -6.43 13.70
N GLU A 86 -11.36 -6.58 14.13
CA GLU A 86 -12.47 -5.77 13.65
C GLU A 86 -12.28 -4.28 13.94
N ALA A 87 -11.78 -3.95 15.13
CA ALA A 87 -11.46 -2.57 15.47
C ALA A 87 -10.34 -1.99 14.59
N LEU A 88 -9.30 -2.78 14.30
CA LEU A 88 -8.18 -2.38 13.44
C LEU A 88 -8.63 -2.21 11.98
N PHE A 89 -9.48 -3.09 11.47
CA PHE A 89 -10.03 -2.98 10.12
C PHE A 89 -10.87 -1.71 9.97
N LYS A 90 -11.84 -1.49 10.88
CA LYS A 90 -12.67 -0.28 10.87
C LYS A 90 -11.83 0.99 11.04
N ALA A 91 -10.86 0.99 11.95
CA ALA A 91 -10.01 2.14 12.20
C ALA A 91 -9.06 2.43 11.02
N SER A 92 -8.53 1.41 10.35
CA SER A 92 -7.61 1.57 9.22
C SER A 92 -8.29 1.87 7.90
N HIS A 93 -9.60 1.59 7.77
CA HIS A 93 -10.35 1.68 6.51
C HIS A 93 -9.68 0.87 5.38
N GLY A 94 -9.06 -0.25 5.71
CA GLY A 94 -8.31 -1.09 4.76
C GLY A 94 -7.01 -0.46 4.23
N ASN A 95 -6.55 0.66 4.80
CA ASN A 95 -5.29 1.29 4.41
C ASN A 95 -4.11 0.73 5.24
N ALA A 96 -3.17 0.06 4.57
CA ALA A 96 -2.00 -0.53 5.22
C ALA A 96 -1.12 0.48 5.98
N ARG A 97 -0.93 1.69 5.43
CA ARG A 97 -0.13 2.73 6.09
C ARG A 97 -0.80 3.21 7.37
N ARG A 98 -2.13 3.35 7.37
CA ARG A 98 -2.90 3.69 8.57
C ARG A 98 -2.89 2.55 9.59
N LEU A 99 -3.06 1.31 9.13
CA LEU A 99 -2.93 0.11 9.97
C LEU A 99 -1.57 0.08 10.68
N PHE A 100 -0.48 0.28 9.94
CA PHE A 100 0.88 0.28 10.49
C PHE A 100 1.03 1.29 11.63
N LYS A 101 0.49 2.51 11.47
CA LYS A 101 0.49 3.54 12.51
C LYS A 101 -0.32 3.12 13.75
N LEU A 102 -1.51 2.55 13.54
CA LEU A 102 -2.38 2.05 14.62
C LEU A 102 -1.66 0.96 15.43
N VAL A 103 -1.16 -0.08 14.75
CA VAL A 103 -0.52 -1.23 15.38
C VAL A 103 0.73 -0.81 16.16
N ARG A 104 1.58 0.04 15.57
CA ARG A 104 2.76 0.62 16.28
C ARG A 104 2.35 1.40 17.53
N GLY A 105 1.32 2.23 17.44
CA GLY A 105 0.84 3.04 18.56
C GLY A 105 0.30 2.17 19.70
N VAL A 106 -0.53 1.18 19.35
CA VAL A 106 -1.14 0.25 20.30
C VAL A 106 -0.11 -0.67 20.96
N SER A 107 0.86 -1.21 20.19
CA SER A 107 1.96 -2.01 20.74
C SER A 107 2.76 -1.23 21.78
N ARG A 108 3.17 0.00 21.43
CA ARG A 108 3.94 0.85 22.33
C ARG A 108 3.16 1.24 23.58
N HIS A 109 1.86 1.47 23.45
CA HIS A 109 1.01 1.74 24.61
C HIS A 109 0.86 0.53 25.53
N SER A 110 0.71 -0.65 24.96
CA SER A 110 0.65 -1.93 25.70
C SER A 110 1.95 -2.16 26.48
N GLU A 111 3.11 -1.96 25.85
CA GLU A 111 4.43 -2.06 26.50
C GLU A 111 4.60 -1.07 27.66
N ILE A 112 4.17 0.19 27.50
CA ILE A 112 4.32 1.22 28.54
C ILE A 112 3.34 1.01 29.70
N SER A 113 2.11 0.62 29.40
CA SER A 113 1.04 0.48 30.40
C SER A 113 1.02 -0.89 31.09
N GLY A 114 1.69 -1.90 30.53
CA GLY A 114 1.62 -3.29 30.98
C GLY A 114 0.28 -3.97 30.68
N ASN A 115 -0.66 -3.29 30.03
CA ASN A 115 -1.98 -3.81 29.70
C ASN A 115 -1.96 -4.57 28.37
N ALA A 116 -2.75 -5.63 28.26
CA ALA A 116 -2.95 -6.36 27.02
C ALA A 116 -3.59 -5.48 25.92
N VAL A 117 -3.30 -5.82 24.67
CA VAL A 117 -3.91 -5.20 23.49
C VAL A 117 -5.43 -5.38 23.53
N SER A 118 -6.17 -4.28 23.34
CA SER A 118 -7.63 -4.29 23.38
C SER A 118 -8.25 -3.41 22.30
N ALA A 119 -9.47 -3.72 21.90
CA ALA A 119 -10.23 -2.94 20.93
C ALA A 119 -10.46 -1.49 21.38
N GLY A 120 -10.55 -1.26 22.70
CA GLY A 120 -10.65 0.08 23.27
C GLY A 120 -9.39 0.92 23.04
N ALA A 121 -8.20 0.32 23.20
CA ALA A 121 -6.95 0.99 22.90
C ALA A 121 -6.87 1.37 21.41
N VAL A 122 -7.25 0.46 20.51
CA VAL A 122 -7.29 0.73 19.06
C VAL A 122 -8.18 1.93 18.74
N ARG A 123 -9.41 1.96 19.27
CA ARG A 123 -10.36 3.07 19.03
C ARG A 123 -9.81 4.40 19.52
N LYS A 124 -9.27 4.44 20.74
CA LYS A 124 -8.66 5.66 21.30
C LYS A 124 -7.47 6.14 20.48
N PHE A 125 -6.63 5.22 19.98
CA PHE A 125 -5.52 5.58 19.09
C PHE A 125 -6.00 6.08 17.73
N ALA A 126 -7.10 5.54 17.20
CA ALA A 126 -7.66 5.99 15.94
C ALA A 126 -8.10 7.46 15.97
N GLU A 127 -8.62 7.94 17.11
CA GLU A 127 -9.00 9.35 17.32
C GLU A 127 -7.79 10.29 17.33
N MET A 128 -6.61 9.79 17.70
CA MET A 128 -5.37 10.57 17.74
C MET A 128 -4.63 10.61 16.39
N LEU A 129 -5.05 9.79 15.41
CA LEU A 129 -4.44 9.79 14.10
C LEU A 129 -5.00 10.92 13.23
N ILE A 130 -4.08 11.66 12.61
CA ILE A 130 -4.43 12.62 11.57
C ILE A 130 -4.94 11.82 10.36
N ASN A 131 -6.14 12.17 9.90
CA ASN A 131 -6.78 11.62 8.71
C ASN A 131 -6.13 12.15 7.43
#